data_AF-A0AAV4B7M1-F1
#
_entry.id   AF-A0AAV4B7M1-F1
#
_cell.length_a   1.000
_cell.length_b   1.000
_cell.length_c   1.000
_cell.angle_alpha   90.00
_cell.angle_beta   90.00
_cell.angle_gamma   90.00
#
_symmetry.space_group_name_H-M   'P 1'
#
loop_
_entity.id
_entity.type
_entity.pdbx_description
1 polymer ?
#
loop_
_entity_poly.entity_id
_entity_poly.type
_entity_poly.pdbx_seq_one_letter_code
_entity_poly.pdbx_strand_id
1 'polypeptide(L)' 'MKSILEEYKCGKARLLTMLEESDDPVVKKFQPSLKTGRKWKVTEAVDEAKECLKMKEVIGQTQTDRRGLGSTTAK' A
#
# COMPACT_ATOMS: atom_id res chain seq x y z
N MET A 1 7.28 2.68 21.83
CA MET A 1 5.88 2.78 21.37
C MET A 1 5.70 2.92 19.86
N LYS A 2 6.75 2.85 19.01
CA LYS A 2 6.57 2.91 17.54
C LYS A 2 5.92 1.65 16.95
N SER A 3 6.21 0.46 17.50
CA SER A 3 5.69 -0.84 16.99
C SER A 3 4.17 -0.89 16.90
N ILE A 4 3.46 -0.54 17.98
CA ILE A 4 1.99 -0.65 18.07
C ILE A 4 1.30 0.25 17.03
N LEU A 5 1.83 1.45 16.79
CA LEU A 5 1.27 2.36 15.78
C LEU A 5 1.43 1.79 14.37
N GLU A 6 2.58 1.19 14.09
CA GLU A 6 2.83 0.57 12.78
C GLU A 6 1.99 -0.69 12.59
N GLU A 7 1.81 -1.51 13.62
CA GLU A 7 0.87 -2.65 13.60
C GLU A 7 -0.57 -2.18 13.36
N TYR A 8 -1.00 -1.10 14.02
CA TYR A 8 -2.31 -0.49 13.80
C TYR A 8 -2.49 -0.06 12.33
N LYS A 9 -1.53 0.69 11.76
CA LYS A 9 -1.61 1.14 10.37
C LYS A 9 -1.59 -0.03 9.39
N CYS A 10 -0.69 -0.98 9.60
CA CYS A 10 -0.55 -2.18 8.77
C CYS A 10 -1.83 -3.02 8.82
N GLY A 11 -2.41 -3.23 10.00
CA GLY A 11 -3.68 -3.95 10.15
C GLY A 11 -4.84 -3.24 9.44
N LYS A 12 -4.91 -1.91 9.52
CA LYS A 12 -5.92 -1.12 8.82
C LYS A 12 -5.76 -1.18 7.30
N ALA A 13 -4.54 -1.02 6.79
CA ALA A 13 -4.24 -1.10 5.37
C ALA A 13 -4.59 -2.50 4.83
N ARG A 14 -4.16 -3.56 5.52
CA ARG A 14 -4.48 -4.95 5.18
C ARG A 14 -5.99 -5.17 5.10
N LEU A 15 -6.73 -4.71 6.10
CA LEU A 15 -8.19 -4.87 6.12
C LEU A 15 -8.85 -4.13 4.95
N LEU A 16 -8.40 -2.92 4.61
CA LEU A 16 -8.94 -2.18 3.45
C LEU A 16 -8.74 -2.98 2.16
N THR A 17 -7.51 -3.41 1.91
CA THR A 17 -7.16 -4.16 0.70
C THR A 17 -7.92 -5.48 0.62
N MET A 18 -8.09 -6.20 1.74
CA MET A 18 -8.88 -7.44 1.77
C MET A 18 -10.36 -7.22 1.42
N LEU A 19 -10.95 -6.11 1.84
CA LEU A 19 -12.33 -5.78 1.49
C LEU A 19 -12.44 -5.41 0.01
N GLU A 20 -11.50 -4.59 -0.50
CA GLU A 20 -11.48 -4.15 -1.90
C GLU A 20 -11.23 -5.30 -2.88
N GLU A 21 -10.41 -6.28 -2.48
CA GLU A 21 -10.03 -7.44 -3.28
C GLU A 21 -10.89 -8.68 -2.99
N SER A 22 -11.94 -8.55 -2.17
CA SER A 22 -12.79 -9.68 -1.80
C SER A 22 -13.37 -10.41 -3.03
N ASP A 23 -13.43 -11.74 -2.99
CA ASP A 23 -14.08 -12.52 -4.05
C ASP A 23 -15.61 -12.35 -4.04
N ASP A 24 -16.18 -11.94 -2.91
CA ASP A 24 -17.61 -11.67 -2.79
C ASP A 24 -17.94 -10.28 -3.42
N PRO A 25 -18.76 -10.24 -4.49
CA PRO A 25 -19.13 -9.00 -5.17
C PRO A 25 -19.89 -8.01 -4.27
N VAL A 26 -20.66 -8.52 -3.29
CA VAL A 26 -21.42 -7.69 -2.36
C VAL A 26 -20.48 -7.03 -1.38
N VAL A 27 -19.53 -7.78 -0.82
CA VAL A 27 -18.51 -7.23 0.08
C VAL A 27 -17.69 -6.17 -0.64
N LYS A 28 -17.20 -6.48 -1.84
CA LYS A 28 -16.41 -5.54 -2.66
C LYS A 28 -17.15 -4.24 -2.95
N LYS A 29 -18.46 -4.31 -3.27
CA LYS A 29 -19.25 -3.14 -3.65
C LYS A 29 -19.77 -2.34 -2.46
N PHE A 30 -20.08 -3.00 -1.35
CA PHE A 30 -20.75 -2.39 -0.18
C PHE A 30 -19.93 -2.50 1.10
N GLN A 31 -18.60 -2.53 0.97
CA GLN A 31 -17.71 -2.59 2.12
C GLN A 31 -17.91 -1.41 3.09
N PRO A 32 -17.78 -1.64 4.40
CA PRO A 32 -17.89 -0.58 5.39
C PRO A 32 -16.71 0.41 5.31
N SER A 33 -16.97 1.67 5.62
CA SER A 33 -15.90 2.66 5.79
C SER A 33 -15.08 2.36 7.04
N LEU A 34 -13.76 2.18 6.86
CA LEU A 34 -12.86 1.91 7.97
C LEU A 34 -12.64 3.15 8.82
N LYS A 35 -12.98 3.05 10.10
CA LYS A 35 -12.70 4.10 11.08
C LYS A 35 -11.18 4.17 11.35
N THR A 36 -10.59 5.32 10.99
CA THR A 36 -9.24 5.74 11.36
C THR A 36 -9.27 7.06 12.12
N GLY A 37 -8.14 7.44 12.72
CA GLY A 37 -8.04 8.71 13.45
C GLY A 37 -8.02 9.93 12.50
N ARG A 38 -8.23 11.13 13.05
CA ARG A 38 -8.25 12.39 12.28
C ARG A 38 -6.95 12.67 11.50
N LYS A 39 -5.80 12.27 12.05
CA LYS A 39 -4.47 12.60 11.49
C LYS A 39 -4.03 11.68 10.36
N TRP A 40 -4.67 10.52 10.19
CA TRP A 40 -4.21 9.51 9.23
C TRP A 40 -5.42 8.75 8.70
N LYS A 41 -5.60 8.75 7.38
CA LYS A 41 -6.62 7.98 6.70
C LYS A 41 -5.99 6.84 5.93
N VAL A 42 -6.57 5.65 6.10
CA VAL A 42 -6.07 4.43 5.47
C VAL A 42 -6.24 4.45 3.95
N THR A 43 -7.33 5.02 3.45
CA THR A 43 -7.59 5.14 2.01
C THR A 43 -6.52 5.97 1.33
N GLU A 44 -6.22 7.17 1.85
CA GLU A 44 -5.17 8.05 1.33
C GLU A 44 -3.80 7.37 1.32
N ALA A 45 -3.43 6.67 2.39
CA ALA A 45 -2.15 5.98 2.49
C ALA A 45 -2.02 4.78 1.54
N VAL A 46 -3.11 4.03 1.33
CA VAL A 46 -3.13 2.89 0.39
C VAL A 46 -3.12 3.39 -1.05
N ASP A 47 -3.85 4.46 -1.36
CA ASP A 47 -3.88 5.06 -2.69
C ASP A 47 -2.50 5.63 -3.06
N GLU A 48 -1.84 6.36 -2.15
CA GLU A 48 -0.46 6.83 -2.34
C GLU A 48 0.51 5.66 -2.60
N ALA A 49 0.36 4.55 -1.87
CA ALA A 49 1.18 3.36 -2.09
C ALA A 49 0.92 2.71 -3.46
N LYS A 50 -0.34 2.65 -3.90
CA LYS A 50 -0.72 2.15 -5.24
C LYS A 50 -0.16 3.06 -6.34
N GLU A 51 -0.21 4.38 -6.16
CA GLU A 51 0.39 5.35 -7.09
C GLU A 51 1.90 5.22 -7.17
N CYS A 52 2.59 5.06 -6.03
CA CYS A 52 4.02 4.80 -5.99
C CYS A 52 4.38 3.51 -6.75
N LEU A 53 3.58 2.45 -6.59
CA LEU A 53 3.77 1.19 -7.31
C LEU A 53 3.62 1.39 -8.82
N LYS A 54 2.55 2.06 -9.24
CA LYS A 54 2.31 2.40 -10.65
C LYS A 54 3.43 3.26 -11.23
N MET A 55 3.90 4.26 -10.48
CA MET A 55 5.01 5.11 -10.90
C MET A 55 6.30 4.29 -11.05
N LYS A 56 6.55 3.34 -10.16
CA LYS A 56 7.69 2.41 -10.27
C LYS A 56 7.58 1.51 -11.50
N GLU A 57 6.38 1.05 -11.86
CA GLU A 57 6.15 0.29 -13.10
C GLU A 57 6.43 1.14 -14.35
N VAL A 58 6.03 2.41 -14.34
CA VAL A 58 6.26 3.35 -15.45
C VAL A 58 7.74 3.71 -15.61
N ILE A 59 8.42 4.03 -14.51
CA ILE A 59 9.85 4.38 -14.51
C ILE A 59 10.71 3.15 -14.83
N GLY A 60 10.26 1.95 -14.43
CA GLY A 60 11.01 0.71 -14.56
C GLY A 60 12.21 0.67 -13.61
N GLN A 61 13.32 0.10 -14.07
CA GLN A 61 14.53 -0.03 -13.27
C GLN A 61 15.30 1.28 -13.22
N THR A 62 15.32 1.93 -12.06
CA THR A 62 16.13 3.13 -11.81
C THR A 62 17.56 2.76 -11.46
N GLN A 63 18.51 3.64 -11.77
CA GLN A 63 19.91 3.46 -11.38
C GLN A 63 20.03 3.64 -9.86
N THR A 64 20.42 2.57 -9.16
CA THR A 64 20.59 2.59 -7.69
C THR A 64 22.03 2.92 -7.26
N ASP A 65 22.99 2.88 -8.19
CA ASP A 65 24.42 3.08 -7.94
C ASP A 65 25.19 3.36 -9.25
N ARG A 66 26.51 3.56 -9.21
CA ARG A 66 27.41 3.62 -10.40
C ARG A 66 27.44 2.33 -11.22
N ARG A 67 26.70 1.29 -10.82
CA ARG A 67 26.56 0.00 -11.50
C ARG A 67 25.64 0.03 -12.72
N GLY A 68 24.93 1.14 -12.96
CA GLY A 68 24.03 1.29 -14.10
C GLY A 68 22.59 0.83 -13.84
N LEU A 69 21.75 0.89 -14.88
CA LEU A 69 20.33 0.50 -14.82
C LEU A 69 20.19 -1.03 -14.69
N GLY A 70 19.26 -1.49 -13.86
CA GLY A 70 18.94 -2.92 -13.74
C GLY A 70 19.91 -3.75 -12.87
N SER A 71 20.91 -3.14 -12.24
CA SER A 71 21.78 -3.84 -11.27
C SER A 71 21.08 -3.94 -9.91
N THR A 72 20.11 -4.83 -9.80
CA THR A 72 19.62 -5.29 -8.48
C THR A 72 20.40 -6.56 -8.12
N THR A 73 21.27 -6.48 -7.12
CA THR A 73 21.75 -7.69 -6.44
C THR A 73 20.55 -8.30 -5.75
N ALA A 74 19.90 -9.27 -6.39
CA ALA A 74 18.89 -10.10 -5.76
C ALA A 74 19.51 -10.69 -4.48
N LYS A 75 18.83 -10.49 -3.35
CA LYS A 75 19.19 -11.09 -2.08
C LYS A 75 18.00 -11.89 -1.59
#